data_AF-A0A967ACX6-F1
#
_entry.id   AF-A0A967ACX6-F1
#
_cell.length_a   1.000
_cell.length_b   1.000
_cell.length_c   1.000
_cell.angle_alpha   90.00
_cell.angle_beta   90.00
_cell.angle_gamma   90.00
#
_symmetry.space_group_name_H-M   'P 1'
#
loop_
_entity.id
_entity.type
_entity.pdbx_description
1 polymer ?
#
loop_
_entity_poly.entity_id
_entity_poly.type
_entity_poly.pdbx_seq_one_letter_code
_entity_poly.pdbx_strand_id
1 'polypeptide(L)' 'MSKALAVGDQAPELAIPDQQGKKVTLDSLKGKQVVLYFYPKDDTPGCTKE' A
#
# COMPACT_ATOMS: atom_id res chain seq x y z
N MET A 1 11.68 8.59 -15.86
CA MET A 1 11.58 7.12 -15.99
C MET A 1 11.61 6.54 -14.58
N SER A 2 10.52 5.98 -14.08
CA SER A 2 10.46 5.34 -12.76
C SER A 2 11.15 3.98 -12.81
N LYS A 3 12.06 3.72 -11.88
CA LYS A 3 12.70 2.40 -11.71
C LYS A 3 11.65 1.41 -11.21
N ALA A 4 11.57 0.24 -11.83
CA ALA A 4 10.75 -0.86 -11.32
C ALA A 4 11.39 -1.45 -10.06
N LEU A 5 10.57 -1.78 -9.05
CA LEU A 5 11.04 -2.40 -7.81
C LEU A 5 11.44 -3.86 -8.02
N ALA A 6 12.57 -4.25 -7.47
CA ALA A 6 13.03 -5.63 -7.41
C ALA A 6 12.99 -6.16 -5.97
N VAL A 7 13.04 -7.48 -5.81
CA VAL A 7 13.12 -8.10 -4.48
C VAL A 7 14.42 -7.66 -3.79
N GLY A 8 14.29 -7.21 -2.54
CA GLY A 8 15.41 -6.70 -1.75
C GLY A 8 15.65 -5.20 -1.88
N ASP A 9 15.00 -4.51 -2.83
CA ASP A 9 15.00 -3.05 -2.86
C ASP A 9 14.35 -2.50 -1.58
N GLN A 10 14.90 -1.40 -1.07
CA GLN A 10 14.23 -0.65 -0.03
C GLN A 10 12.89 -0.12 -0.55
N ALA A 11 11.82 -0.30 0.23
CA ALA A 11 10.52 0.24 -0.12
C ALA A 11 10.61 1.77 -0.30
N PRO A 12 10.02 2.34 -1.38
CA PRO A 12 9.99 3.79 -1.59
C PRO A 12 9.30 4.50 -0.43
N GLU A 13 9.61 5.78 -0.22
CA GLU A 13 8.80 6.59 0.68
C GLU A 13 7.36 6.68 0.16
N LEU A 14 6.40 6.41 1.05
CA LEU A 14 4.99 6.48 0.74
C LEU A 14 4.27 7.19 1.88
N ALA A 15 3.41 8.12 1.49
CA ALA A 15 2.61 8.92 2.40
C ALA A 15 1.23 9.15 1.78
N ILE A 16 0.24 8.35 2.18
CA ILE A 16 -1.12 8.39 1.64
C ILE A 16 -2.14 8.59 2.77
N PRO A 17 -3.26 9.28 2.52
CA PRO A 17 -4.38 9.30 3.46
C PRO A 17 -5.03 7.92 3.52
N ASP A 18 -5.44 7.50 4.72
CA ASP A 18 -6.36 6.39 4.89
C ASP A 18 -7.82 6.83 4.65
N GLN A 19 -8.76 5.91 4.87
CA GLN A 19 -10.20 6.13 4.70
C GLN A 19 -10.77 7.24 5.60
N GLN A 20 -10.07 7.60 6.68
CA GLN A 20 -10.45 8.66 7.61
C GLN A 20 -9.69 9.96 7.34
N GLY A 21 -8.91 10.02 6.26
CA GLY A 21 -8.06 11.16 5.90
C GLY A 21 -6.79 11.27 6.75
N LYS A 22 -6.49 10.29 7.62
CA LYS A 22 -5.27 10.30 8.41
C LYS A 22 -4.11 9.87 7.53
N LYS A 23 -3.02 10.64 7.58
CA LYS A 23 -1.82 10.35 6.81
C LYS A 23 -1.11 9.11 7.37
N VAL A 24 -1.00 8.08 6.55
CA VAL A 24 -0.21 6.86 6.83
C VAL A 24 1.12 6.97 6.08
N THR A 25 2.21 6.66 6.77
CA THR A 25 3.56 6.62 6.17
C THR A 25 4.23 5.27 6.43
N LEU A 26 5.06 4.79 5.52
CA LEU A 26 5.82 3.55 5.75
C LEU A 26 6.78 3.68 6.95
N ASP A 27 7.29 4.87 7.19
CA ASP A 27 8.13 5.17 8.35
C ASP A 27 7.41 4.92 9.68
N SER A 28 6.12 5.28 9.77
CA SER A 28 5.29 5.00 10.95
C SER A 28 5.03 3.51 11.22
N LEU A 29 5.32 2.65 10.25
CA LEU A 29 5.11 1.20 10.33
C LEU A 29 6.43 0.41 10.51
N LYS A 30 7.56 1.10 10.70
CA LYS A 30 8.86 0.47 10.93
C LYS A 30 8.82 -0.50 12.13
N GLY A 31 9.54 -1.61 12.02
CA GLY A 31 9.57 -2.67 13.02
C GLY A 31 8.41 -3.67 12.94
N LYS A 32 7.46 -3.47 12.02
CA LYS A 32 6.39 -4.43 11.70
C LYS A 32 6.61 -5.01 10.30
N GLN A 33 6.15 -6.23 10.09
CA GLN A 33 5.99 -6.77 8.75
C GLN A 33 4.73 -6.17 8.13
N VAL A 34 4.86 -5.64 6.91
CA VAL A 34 3.78 -4.92 6.21
C VAL A 34 3.64 -5.50 4.80
N VAL A 35 2.40 -5.75 4.40
CA VAL A 35 2.06 -6.09 3.00
C VAL A 35 1.33 -4.88 2.42
N LEU A 36 1.89 -4.29 1.36
CA LEU A 36 1.28 -3.19 0.61
C LEU A 36 0.79 -3.72 -0.73
N TYR A 37 -0.50 -3.55 -1.00
CA TYR A 37 -1.16 -4.06 -2.20
C TYR A 37 -1.95 -2.94 -2.87
N PHE A 38 -1.72 -2.75 -4.17
CA PHE A 38 -2.45 -1.79 -5.00
C PHE A 38 -3.50 -2.54 -5.81
N TYR A 39 -4.72 -2.02 -5.81
CA TYR A 39 -5.83 -2.56 -6.61
C TYR A 39 -6.51 -1.43 -7.38
N PRO A 40 -7.08 -1.70 -8.57
CA PRO A 40 -7.47 -0.66 -9.52
C PRO A 40 -8.69 0.16 -9.12
N LYS A 41 -9.65 -0.45 -8.39
CA LYS A 41 -10.85 0.22 -7.91
C LYS A 41 -11.49 -0.54 -6.77
N ASP A 42 -12.12 0.20 -5.85
CA ASP A 42 -13.08 -0.34 -4.90
C ASP A 42 -14.28 -0.98 -5.63
N ASP A 43 -14.90 -1.97 -4.99
CA ASP A 43 -16.22 -2.52 -5.35
C ASP A 43 -16.36 -3.03 -6.81
N THR A 44 -15.31 -3.62 -7.37
CA THR A 44 -15.42 -4.34 -8.65
C THR A 44 -16.21 -5.65 -8.46
N PRO A 45 -17.16 -6.01 -9.35
CA PRO A 45 -17.99 -7.18 -9.18
C PRO A 45 -17.14 -8.45 -9.14
N GLY A 46 -17.14 -9.11 -7.97
CA GLY A 46 -16.32 -10.27 -7.67
C GLY A 46 -16.13 -10.58 -6.18
N CYS A 47 -16.57 -9.69 -5.27
CA CYS A 47 -16.32 -9.81 -3.83
C CYS A 47 -17.60 -10.03 -2.99
N THR A 48 -18.41 -11.02 -3.34
CA THR A 48 -19.42 -11.61 -2.43
C THR A 48 -19.45 -13.13 -2.59
N LYS A 49 -18.70 -13.81 -1.71
CA LYS A 49 -19.14 -15.08 -1.15
C LYS A 49 -19.10 -14.90 0.37
N GLU A 50 -20.29 -14.81 0.94
CA GLU A 50 -20.56 -14.96 2.38
C GLU A 50 -20.06 -16.32 2.89
#